data_AF-A0A356TP69-F1
#
_entry.id   AF-A0A356TP69-F1
#
_cell.length_a   1.000
_cell.length_b   1.000
_cell.length_c   1.000
_cell.angle_alpha   90.00
_cell.angle_beta   90.00
_cell.angle_gamma   90.00
#
_symmetry.space_group_name_H-M   'P 1'
#
loop_
_entity.id
_entity.type
_entity.pdbx_description
1 polymer ?
#
loop_
_entity_poly.entity_id
_entity_poly.type
_entity_poly.pdbx_seq_one_letter_code
_entity_poly.pdbx_strand_id
1 'polypeptide(L)'
;MILDVPTASDFQNHGARFLNLAWDVVVRHAKSMDDFEHFGDTEDFEEDFWRAAVDDVGLALALAHTGVDHLLKAGIASVSPFLLISSTPREWPRGCDKDDIPFAEFRTVDSQDLVRTYNAVAPQRLPDAFLQQHDKLRRVRNRLIHTVDHRLTPAVKDLVLAVLVSTHYLAGSGSWIAMRRKGLEASPIATLFPDSGPLPTLNQELRHVVGWLGAKELKLYVGIDKKRRLYSCPRCLEECERDMQEHFEGVAQLTPGGPGARFLHCVACGEQSEVARQRCSSEGCKGNVRDPSGEVCLTCNC
;
A
#
# COMPACT_ATOMS: atom_id res chain seq x y z
N MET A 1 -9.49 19.51 -32.85
CA MET A 1 -8.49 19.47 -31.76
C MET A 1 -8.82 18.30 -30.85
N ILE A 2 -7.84 17.68 -30.18
CA ILE A 2 -8.14 16.67 -29.15
C ILE A 2 -8.40 17.40 -27.82
N LEU A 3 -9.61 17.25 -27.27
CA LEU A 3 -10.04 17.88 -26.02
C LEU A 3 -9.83 16.95 -24.82
N ASP A 4 -9.91 17.51 -23.61
CA ASP A 4 -9.92 16.76 -22.34
C ASP A 4 -8.77 15.74 -22.20
N VAL A 5 -7.58 16.16 -22.65
CA VAL A 5 -6.39 15.31 -22.63
C VAL A 5 -5.99 15.04 -21.17
N PRO A 6 -5.97 13.78 -20.73
CA PRO A 6 -5.68 13.45 -19.34
C PRO A 6 -4.22 13.77 -19.00
N THR A 7 -4.01 14.29 -17.80
CA THR A 7 -2.66 14.55 -17.28
C THR A 7 -2.09 13.31 -16.58
N ALA A 8 -0.77 13.31 -16.37
CA ALA A 8 -0.13 12.29 -15.53
C ALA A 8 -0.74 12.24 -14.11
N SER A 9 -1.12 13.39 -13.56
CA SER A 9 -1.75 13.49 -12.23
C SER A 9 -3.12 12.81 -12.18
N ASP A 10 -3.93 12.94 -13.24
CA ASP A 10 -5.25 12.30 -13.30
C ASP A 10 -5.12 10.77 -13.21
N PHE A 11 -4.21 10.21 -14.00
CA PHE A 11 -3.89 8.78 -13.94
C PHE A 11 -3.28 8.39 -12.59
N GLN A 12 -2.37 9.17 -12.02
CA GLN A 12 -1.77 8.87 -10.72
C GLN A 12 -2.81 8.84 -9.60
N ASN A 13 -3.74 9.81 -9.58
CA ASN A 13 -4.81 9.89 -8.60
C ASN A 13 -5.80 8.72 -8.73
N HIS A 14 -6.20 8.35 -9.95
CA HIS A 14 -7.02 7.17 -10.17
C HIS A 14 -6.30 5.87 -9.77
N GLY A 15 -5.03 5.74 -10.14
CA GLY A 15 -4.19 4.61 -9.76
C GLY A 15 -4.11 4.46 -8.23
N ALA A 16 -3.82 5.55 -7.53
CA ALA A 16 -3.79 5.58 -6.07
C ALA A 16 -5.13 5.18 -5.44
N ARG A 17 -6.26 5.65 -5.98
CA ARG A 17 -7.60 5.30 -5.48
C ARG A 17 -7.89 3.80 -5.62
N PHE A 18 -7.64 3.21 -6.78
CA PHE A 18 -7.85 1.77 -6.99
C PHE A 18 -6.95 0.91 -6.08
N LEU A 19 -5.69 1.32 -5.88
CA LEU A 19 -4.79 0.62 -4.98
C LEU A 19 -5.23 0.73 -3.50
N ASN A 20 -5.75 1.89 -3.08
CA ASN A 20 -6.33 2.06 -1.74
C ASN A 20 -7.54 1.14 -1.54
N LEU A 21 -8.47 1.10 -2.50
CA LEU A 21 -9.64 0.22 -2.43
C LEU A 21 -9.26 -1.26 -2.39
N ALA A 22 -8.26 -1.67 -3.19
CA ALA A 22 -7.73 -3.03 -3.14
C ALA A 22 -7.13 -3.37 -1.77
N TRP A 23 -6.37 -2.43 -1.20
CA TRP A 23 -5.75 -2.59 0.11
C TRP A 23 -6.78 -2.65 1.25
N ASP A 24 -7.83 -1.83 1.18
CA ASP A 24 -8.92 -1.80 2.16
C ASP A 24 -9.57 -3.17 2.34
N VAL A 25 -9.69 -3.97 1.27
CA VAL A 25 -10.25 -5.32 1.36
C VAL A 25 -9.41 -6.21 2.26
N VAL A 26 -8.10 -6.25 2.02
CA VAL A 26 -7.18 -7.08 2.80
C VAL A 26 -7.12 -6.64 4.26
N VAL A 27 -7.03 -5.34 4.50
CA VAL A 27 -6.97 -4.78 5.86
C VAL A 27 -8.26 -5.07 6.62
N ARG A 28 -9.42 -4.96 5.98
CA ARG A 28 -10.70 -5.25 6.62
C ARG A 28 -10.78 -6.70 7.10
N HIS A 29 -10.36 -7.65 6.26
CA HIS A 29 -10.33 -9.06 6.65
C HIS A 29 -9.32 -9.33 7.78
N ALA A 30 -8.13 -8.70 7.71
CA ALA A 30 -7.14 -8.79 8.78
C ALA A 30 -7.69 -8.28 10.11
N LYS A 31 -8.38 -7.13 10.10
CA LYS A 31 -9.03 -6.57 11.29
C LYS A 31 -10.13 -7.48 11.84
N SER A 32 -10.96 -8.08 10.96
CA SER A 32 -11.98 -9.03 11.40
C SER A 32 -11.39 -10.26 12.08
N MET A 33 -10.21 -10.70 11.66
CA MET A 33 -9.47 -11.78 12.31
C MET A 33 -8.93 -11.36 13.68
N ASP A 34 -8.30 -10.18 13.79
CA ASP A 34 -7.84 -9.64 15.08
C ASP A 34 -8.99 -9.56 16.10
N ASP A 35 -10.14 -9.02 15.67
CA ASP A 35 -11.33 -8.90 16.51
C ASP A 35 -11.79 -10.31 16.95
N PHE A 36 -11.81 -11.29 16.04
CA PHE A 36 -12.20 -12.66 16.38
C PHE A 36 -11.22 -13.34 17.35
N GLU A 37 -9.91 -13.21 17.13
CA GLU A 37 -8.89 -13.77 18.03
C GLU A 37 -8.96 -13.17 19.45
N HIS A 38 -9.37 -11.90 19.56
CA HIS A 38 -9.56 -11.25 20.84
C HIS A 38 -10.81 -11.77 21.60
N PHE A 39 -11.82 -12.30 20.89
CA PHE A 39 -13.12 -12.67 21.47
C PHE A 39 -13.49 -14.17 21.38
N GLY A 40 -12.69 -15.04 20.73
CA GLY A 40 -13.03 -16.45 20.47
C GLY A 40 -11.94 -17.50 20.77
N ASP A 41 -12.30 -18.79 20.77
CA ASP A 41 -11.37 -19.95 20.82
C ASP A 41 -10.87 -20.28 19.40
N THR A 42 -9.55 -20.31 19.17
CA THR A 42 -8.95 -19.91 17.88
C THR A 42 -8.28 -20.97 17.01
N GLU A 43 -8.23 -22.26 17.36
CA GLU A 43 -7.27 -23.14 16.66
C GLU A 43 -7.70 -23.67 15.26
N ASP A 44 -8.98 -23.56 14.85
CA ASP A 44 -9.47 -24.22 13.61
C ASP A 44 -10.12 -23.32 12.53
N PHE A 45 -10.23 -21.99 12.72
CA PHE A 45 -11.08 -21.15 11.86
C PHE A 45 -10.36 -20.26 10.82
N GLU A 46 -9.05 -20.06 10.92
CA GLU A 46 -8.31 -19.14 10.04
C GLU A 46 -8.34 -19.59 8.57
N GLU A 47 -8.11 -20.88 8.30
CA GLU A 47 -8.11 -21.42 6.93
C GLU A 47 -9.51 -21.31 6.30
N ASP A 48 -10.55 -21.59 7.07
CA ASP A 48 -11.95 -21.52 6.65
C ASP A 48 -12.36 -20.07 6.35
N PHE A 49 -11.92 -19.11 7.17
CA PHE A 49 -12.15 -17.69 6.93
C PHE A 49 -11.51 -17.22 5.62
N TRP A 50 -10.22 -17.50 5.41
CA TRP A 50 -9.54 -17.08 4.18
C TRP A 50 -10.07 -17.78 2.94
N ARG A 51 -10.54 -19.03 3.08
CA ARG A 51 -11.25 -19.73 2.00
C ARG A 51 -12.57 -19.04 1.65
N ALA A 52 -13.29 -18.51 2.63
CA ALA A 52 -14.51 -17.75 2.38
C ALA A 52 -14.23 -16.35 1.78
N ALA A 53 -13.09 -15.72 2.12
CA ALA A 53 -12.68 -14.41 1.62
C ALA A 53 -12.02 -14.44 0.22
N VAL A 54 -11.94 -15.61 -0.43
CA VAL A 54 -11.19 -15.82 -1.67
C VAL A 54 -11.65 -14.90 -2.81
N ASP A 55 -12.96 -14.69 -2.93
CA ASP A 55 -13.57 -13.86 -3.98
C ASP A 55 -13.28 -12.38 -3.73
N ASP A 56 -13.34 -11.93 -2.48
CA ASP A 56 -13.02 -10.56 -2.09
C ASP A 56 -11.54 -10.25 -2.40
N VAL A 57 -10.62 -11.15 -2.05
CA VAL A 57 -9.20 -11.01 -2.40
C VAL A 57 -8.99 -11.04 -3.92
N GLY A 58 -9.76 -11.84 -4.65
CA GLY A 58 -9.78 -11.86 -6.10
C GLY A 58 -10.17 -10.50 -6.70
N LEU A 59 -11.30 -9.94 -6.27
CA LEU A 59 -11.74 -8.61 -6.70
C LEU A 59 -10.71 -7.53 -6.37
N ALA A 60 -10.13 -7.61 -5.18
CA ALA A 60 -9.09 -6.69 -4.74
C ALA A 60 -7.83 -6.78 -5.63
N LEU A 61 -7.42 -7.96 -6.11
CA LEU A 61 -6.34 -8.10 -7.08
C LEU A 61 -6.68 -7.50 -8.45
N ALA A 62 -7.94 -7.60 -8.90
CA ALA A 62 -8.37 -6.96 -10.13
C ALA A 62 -8.35 -5.42 -10.03
N LEU A 63 -8.76 -4.88 -8.87
CA LEU A 63 -8.62 -3.46 -8.56
C LEU A 63 -7.15 -3.05 -8.50
N ALA A 64 -6.30 -3.84 -7.84
CA ALA A 64 -4.87 -3.57 -7.78
C ALA A 64 -4.26 -3.50 -9.19
N HIS A 65 -4.57 -4.47 -10.05
CA HIS A 65 -4.15 -4.47 -11.46
C HIS A 65 -4.57 -3.20 -12.19
N THR A 66 -5.83 -2.80 -12.03
CA THR A 66 -6.37 -1.57 -12.63
C THR A 66 -5.63 -0.33 -12.12
N GLY A 67 -5.29 -0.31 -10.83
CA GLY A 67 -4.47 0.74 -10.24
C GLY A 67 -3.07 0.82 -10.84
N VAL A 68 -2.41 -0.33 -11.04
CA VAL A 68 -1.08 -0.41 -11.67
C VAL A 68 -1.11 0.04 -13.13
N ASP A 69 -2.13 -0.33 -13.90
CA ASP A 69 -2.32 0.16 -15.28
C ASP A 69 -2.40 1.69 -15.31
N HIS A 70 -3.12 2.30 -14.37
CA HIS A 70 -3.20 3.76 -14.28
C HIS A 70 -1.85 4.39 -13.90
N LEU A 71 -1.08 3.79 -12.99
CA LEU A 71 0.27 4.29 -12.67
C LEU A 71 1.24 4.18 -13.85
N LEU A 72 1.15 3.11 -14.66
CA LEU A 72 1.90 3.00 -15.91
C LEU A 72 1.50 4.11 -16.89
N LYS A 73 0.20 4.36 -17.05
CA LYS A 73 -0.32 5.45 -17.89
C LYS A 73 0.14 6.82 -17.38
N ALA A 74 0.23 7.03 -16.07
CA ALA A 74 0.75 8.26 -15.50
C ALA A 74 2.21 8.52 -15.93
N GLY A 75 3.05 7.49 -15.89
CA GLY A 75 4.44 7.60 -16.34
C GLY A 75 4.62 7.75 -17.85
N ILE A 76 3.69 7.24 -18.67
CA ILE A 76 3.67 7.51 -20.12
C ILE A 76 3.20 8.94 -20.39
N ALA A 77 2.12 9.37 -19.72
CA ALA A 77 1.51 10.69 -19.88
C ALA A 77 2.41 11.82 -19.37
N SER A 78 3.34 11.55 -18.45
CA SER A 78 4.35 12.53 -18.01
C SER A 78 5.36 12.87 -19.11
N VAL A 79 5.55 11.96 -20.08
CA VAL A 79 6.31 12.22 -21.31
C VAL A 79 5.41 12.87 -22.35
N SER A 80 4.29 12.21 -22.68
CA SER A 80 3.22 12.78 -23.50
C SER A 80 1.96 11.92 -23.40
N PRO A 81 0.79 12.49 -23.07
CA PRO A 81 -0.47 11.73 -23.00
C PRO A 81 -0.91 11.18 -24.36
N PHE A 82 -0.46 11.77 -25.48
CA PHE A 82 -0.78 11.27 -26.82
C PHE A 82 -0.09 9.95 -27.17
N LEU A 83 0.96 9.54 -26.43
CA LEU A 83 1.58 8.22 -26.56
C LEU A 83 0.66 7.09 -26.07
N LEU A 84 -0.44 7.43 -25.39
CA LEU A 84 -1.48 6.48 -25.00
C LEU A 84 -2.49 6.21 -26.11
N ILE A 85 -2.46 6.92 -27.24
CA ILE A 85 -3.31 6.61 -28.41
C ILE A 85 -2.63 5.49 -29.20
N SER A 86 -3.31 4.35 -29.35
CA SER A 86 -2.74 3.14 -29.97
C SER A 86 -3.09 2.97 -31.45
N SER A 87 -4.03 3.76 -31.97
CA SER A 87 -4.53 3.67 -33.33
C SER A 87 -3.80 4.60 -34.31
N THR A 88 -3.70 4.17 -35.56
CA THR A 88 -3.19 5.02 -36.64
C THR A 88 -4.22 6.09 -37.02
N PRO A 89 -3.82 7.22 -37.64
CA PRO A 89 -4.77 8.28 -38.02
C PRO A 89 -5.97 7.82 -38.87
N ARG A 90 -5.86 6.68 -39.58
CA ARG A 90 -6.96 6.09 -40.36
C ARG A 90 -8.05 5.45 -39.50
N GLU A 91 -7.72 5.12 -38.26
CA GLU A 91 -8.59 4.44 -37.28
C GLU A 91 -9.07 5.39 -36.18
N TRP A 92 -8.76 6.69 -36.29
CA TRP A 92 -9.24 7.70 -35.35
C TRP A 92 -10.75 7.93 -35.51
N PRO A 93 -11.41 8.49 -34.49
CA PRO A 93 -12.83 8.84 -34.58
C PRO A 93 -13.15 9.66 -35.84
N ARG A 94 -14.29 9.37 -36.47
CA ARG A 94 -14.68 10.06 -37.72
C ARG A 94 -14.82 11.55 -37.48
N GLY A 95 -14.25 12.37 -38.38
CA GLY A 95 -14.33 13.83 -38.30
C GLY A 95 -13.28 14.47 -37.38
N CYS A 96 -12.32 13.72 -36.84
CA CYS A 96 -11.27 14.26 -35.96
C CYS A 96 -10.37 15.32 -36.62
N ASP A 97 -10.38 15.42 -37.95
CA ASP A 97 -9.69 16.42 -38.75
C ASP A 97 -10.47 17.73 -38.91
N LYS A 98 -11.76 17.74 -38.56
CA LYS A 98 -12.69 18.86 -38.74
C LYS A 98 -13.30 19.36 -37.44
N ASP A 99 -13.57 18.43 -36.53
CA ASP A 99 -14.25 18.68 -35.28
C ASP A 99 -13.30 18.50 -34.09
N ASP A 100 -13.65 19.14 -32.98
CA ASP A 100 -12.99 18.91 -31.71
C ASP A 100 -13.54 17.62 -31.08
N ILE A 101 -12.65 16.68 -30.73
CA ILE A 101 -13.03 15.34 -30.23
C ILE A 101 -12.36 15.09 -28.88
N PRO A 102 -13.12 14.68 -27.84
CA PRO A 102 -12.56 14.29 -26.55
C PRO A 102 -11.55 13.14 -26.64
N PHE A 103 -10.48 13.21 -25.85
CA PHE A 103 -9.44 12.17 -25.81
C PHE A 103 -10.01 10.77 -25.53
N ALA A 104 -11.07 10.68 -24.72
CA ALA A 104 -11.72 9.43 -24.34
C ALA A 104 -12.33 8.65 -25.52
N GLU A 105 -12.58 9.30 -26.67
CA GLU A 105 -13.09 8.63 -27.87
C GLU A 105 -11.99 7.92 -28.68
N PHE A 106 -10.73 8.25 -28.42
CA PHE A 106 -9.60 7.60 -29.09
C PHE A 106 -9.32 6.23 -28.47
N ARG A 107 -9.01 5.24 -29.31
CA ARG A 107 -8.52 3.95 -28.84
C ARG A 107 -7.18 4.15 -28.13
N THR A 108 -7.10 3.65 -26.90
CA THR A 108 -5.89 3.76 -26.08
C THR A 108 -5.06 2.48 -26.08
N VAL A 109 -3.80 2.58 -25.64
CA VAL A 109 -2.89 1.45 -25.46
C VAL A 109 -3.52 0.43 -24.51
N ASP A 110 -3.60 -0.81 -24.99
CA ASP A 110 -4.11 -1.93 -24.21
C ASP A 110 -3.20 -2.21 -23.01
N SER A 111 -3.80 -2.71 -21.93
CA SER A 111 -3.08 -3.03 -20.69
C SER A 111 -1.87 -3.95 -20.90
N GLN A 112 -1.95 -4.88 -21.87
CA GLN A 112 -0.86 -5.81 -22.19
C GLN A 112 0.36 -5.10 -22.80
N ASP A 113 0.15 -3.98 -23.48
CA ASP A 113 1.20 -3.20 -24.14
C ASP A 113 1.74 -2.06 -23.26
N LEU A 114 1.09 -1.73 -22.14
CA LEU A 114 1.48 -0.59 -21.28
C LEU A 114 2.91 -0.69 -20.79
N VAL A 115 3.38 -1.88 -20.38
CA VAL A 115 4.76 -2.08 -19.92
C VAL A 115 5.76 -1.83 -21.06
N ARG A 116 5.44 -2.30 -22.27
CA ARG A 116 6.29 -2.10 -23.45
C ARG A 116 6.36 -0.62 -23.80
N THR A 117 5.20 0.05 -23.83
CA THR A 117 5.10 1.49 -24.12
C THR A 117 5.85 2.30 -23.07
N TYR A 118 5.66 2.02 -21.78
CA TYR A 118 6.39 2.66 -20.69
C TYR A 118 7.90 2.53 -20.86
N ASN A 119 8.42 1.31 -21.04
CA ASN A 119 9.86 1.07 -21.17
C ASN A 119 10.49 1.68 -22.44
N ALA A 120 9.69 2.02 -23.44
CA ALA A 120 10.14 2.67 -24.67
C ALA A 120 10.27 4.19 -24.52
N VAL A 121 9.51 4.82 -23.62
CA VAL A 121 9.38 6.29 -23.56
C VAL A 121 9.76 6.88 -22.21
N ALA A 122 9.60 6.15 -21.11
CA ALA A 122 9.91 6.63 -19.77
C ALA A 122 11.43 6.74 -19.56
N PRO A 123 11.91 7.68 -18.71
CA PRO A 123 13.33 7.89 -18.48
C PRO A 123 14.07 6.67 -17.89
N GLN A 124 13.35 5.83 -17.15
CA GLN A 124 13.90 4.63 -16.53
C GLN A 124 13.05 3.43 -16.92
N ARG A 125 13.72 2.35 -17.34
CA ARG A 125 13.05 1.08 -17.61
C ARG A 125 12.69 0.38 -16.31
N LEU A 126 11.57 -0.32 -16.33
CA LEU A 126 11.08 -1.12 -15.22
C LEU A 126 12.00 -2.32 -15.00
N PRO A 127 12.42 -2.60 -13.76
CA PRO A 127 13.29 -3.73 -13.45
C PRO A 127 12.54 -5.06 -13.45
N ASP A 128 13.27 -6.16 -13.54
CA ASP A 128 12.71 -7.52 -13.56
C ASP A 128 11.78 -7.81 -12.37
N ALA A 129 12.09 -7.26 -11.20
CA ALA A 129 11.24 -7.40 -10.00
C ALA A 129 9.81 -6.86 -10.24
N PHE A 130 9.69 -5.71 -10.92
CA PHE A 130 8.40 -5.17 -11.32
C PHE A 130 7.74 -6.06 -12.38
N LEU A 131 8.48 -6.44 -13.42
CA LEU A 131 7.95 -7.21 -14.55
C LEU A 131 7.36 -8.55 -14.10
N GLN A 132 8.06 -9.26 -13.20
CA GLN A 132 7.61 -10.52 -12.64
C GLN A 132 6.34 -10.36 -11.81
N GLN A 133 6.29 -9.33 -10.96
CA GLN A 133 5.12 -9.07 -10.12
C GLN A 133 3.90 -8.64 -10.93
N HIS A 134 4.09 -7.74 -11.91
CA HIS A 134 3.03 -7.29 -12.80
C HIS A 134 2.46 -8.45 -13.64
N ASP A 135 3.32 -9.31 -14.18
CA ASP A 135 2.88 -10.47 -14.97
C ASP A 135 2.18 -11.53 -14.10
N LYS A 136 2.60 -11.71 -12.84
CA LYS A 136 1.86 -12.52 -11.85
C LYS A 136 0.46 -11.95 -11.63
N LEU A 137 0.35 -10.65 -11.35
CA LEU A 137 -0.91 -9.96 -11.12
C LEU A 137 -1.85 -10.07 -12.34
N ARG A 138 -1.32 -9.87 -13.54
CA ARG A 138 -2.05 -10.00 -14.81
C ARG A 138 -2.61 -11.40 -15.03
N ARG A 139 -1.81 -12.44 -14.77
CA ARG A 139 -2.27 -13.84 -14.88
C ARG A 139 -3.40 -14.13 -13.91
N VAL A 140 -3.29 -13.67 -12.67
CA VAL A 140 -4.32 -13.87 -11.64
C VAL A 140 -5.60 -13.14 -12.05
N ARG A 141 -5.51 -11.85 -12.44
CA ARG A 141 -6.64 -11.07 -12.95
C ARG A 141 -7.34 -11.77 -14.13
N ASN A 142 -6.57 -12.26 -15.10
CA ASN A 142 -7.15 -12.95 -16.25
C ASN A 142 -7.90 -14.21 -15.85
N ARG A 143 -7.40 -14.96 -14.88
CA ARG A 143 -8.08 -16.15 -14.36
C ARG A 143 -9.34 -15.81 -13.59
N LEU A 144 -9.38 -14.67 -12.89
CA LEU A 144 -10.56 -14.22 -12.14
C LEU A 144 -11.65 -13.63 -13.04
N ILE A 145 -11.26 -12.81 -14.03
CA ILE A 145 -12.22 -12.07 -14.86
C ILE A 145 -12.72 -12.91 -16.04
N HIS A 146 -11.86 -13.72 -16.64
CA HIS A 146 -12.18 -14.40 -17.91
C HIS A 146 -12.50 -15.89 -17.77
N THR A 147 -12.35 -16.48 -16.58
CA THR A 147 -12.73 -17.87 -16.31
C THR A 147 -13.15 -18.03 -14.85
N VAL A 148 -13.74 -19.16 -14.50
CA VAL A 148 -13.95 -19.57 -13.11
C VAL A 148 -12.92 -20.68 -12.83
N ASP A 149 -11.83 -20.33 -12.15
CA ASP A 149 -10.78 -21.29 -11.78
C ASP A 149 -10.89 -21.62 -10.29
N HIS A 150 -11.57 -22.72 -9.96
CA HIS A 150 -11.76 -23.19 -8.58
C HIS A 150 -10.45 -23.60 -7.86
N ARG A 151 -9.32 -23.65 -8.58
CA ARG A 151 -8.00 -23.97 -8.01
C ARG A 151 -7.21 -22.71 -7.69
N LEU A 152 -7.69 -21.54 -8.11
CA LEU A 152 -7.03 -20.28 -7.85
C LEU A 152 -7.23 -19.91 -6.38
N THR A 153 -6.13 -19.77 -5.67
CA THR A 153 -6.10 -19.30 -4.27
C THR A 153 -5.31 -17.99 -4.23
N PRO A 154 -5.97 -16.84 -4.48
CA PRO A 154 -5.36 -15.53 -4.28
C PRO A 154 -4.76 -15.39 -2.89
N ALA A 155 -3.46 -15.13 -2.81
CA ALA A 155 -2.80 -14.90 -1.54
C ALA A 155 -2.82 -13.40 -1.19
N VAL A 156 -3.19 -13.08 0.05
CA VAL A 156 -3.07 -11.71 0.62
C VAL A 156 -1.69 -11.11 0.38
N LYS A 157 -0.65 -11.92 0.57
CA LYS A 157 0.74 -11.55 0.30
C LYS A 157 0.94 -11.05 -1.13
N ASP A 158 0.29 -11.66 -2.12
CA ASP A 158 0.45 -11.27 -3.52
C ASP A 158 -0.17 -9.92 -3.83
N LEU A 159 -1.31 -9.61 -3.21
CA LEU A 159 -1.93 -8.30 -3.30
C LEU A 159 -1.06 -7.23 -2.65
N VAL A 160 -0.60 -7.48 -1.43
CA VAL A 160 0.28 -6.56 -0.69
C VAL A 160 1.55 -6.28 -1.49
N LEU A 161 2.20 -7.32 -2.02
CA LEU A 161 3.37 -7.15 -2.88
C LEU A 161 3.04 -6.44 -4.19
N ALA A 162 1.90 -6.71 -4.82
CA ALA A 162 1.51 -6.02 -6.04
C ALA A 162 1.41 -4.51 -5.83
N VAL A 163 0.80 -4.07 -4.72
CA VAL A 163 0.69 -2.66 -4.37
C VAL A 163 2.07 -2.05 -4.05
N LEU A 164 2.83 -2.70 -3.16
CA LEU A 164 4.14 -2.19 -2.71
C LEU A 164 5.18 -2.11 -3.82
N VAL A 165 5.32 -3.17 -4.62
CA VAL A 165 6.28 -3.22 -5.74
C VAL A 165 5.92 -2.18 -6.78
N SER A 166 4.64 -2.09 -7.15
CA SER A 166 4.22 -1.21 -8.25
C SER A 166 4.38 0.26 -7.88
N THR A 167 3.99 0.64 -6.67
CA THR A 167 4.16 2.03 -6.20
C THR A 167 5.62 2.38 -5.99
N HIS A 168 6.44 1.45 -5.48
CA HIS A 168 7.90 1.66 -5.36
C HIS A 168 8.54 2.03 -6.69
N TYR A 169 8.19 1.33 -7.78
CA TYR A 169 8.81 1.56 -9.10
C TYR A 169 8.10 2.62 -9.96
N LEU A 170 6.79 2.84 -9.79
CA LEU A 170 6.02 3.77 -10.64
C LEU A 170 5.76 5.13 -9.98
N ALA A 171 5.76 5.20 -8.64
CA ALA A 171 5.48 6.42 -7.88
C ALA A 171 6.65 6.84 -6.96
N GLY A 172 7.73 6.07 -6.94
CA GLY A 172 8.94 6.33 -6.17
C GLY A 172 9.10 5.40 -4.96
N SER A 173 10.36 5.24 -4.53
CA SER A 173 10.73 4.28 -3.49
C SER A 173 9.97 4.52 -2.18
N GLY A 174 9.26 3.49 -1.68
CA GLY A 174 8.53 3.56 -0.41
C GLY A 174 7.30 4.48 -0.43
N SER A 175 6.87 4.93 -1.61
CA SER A 175 5.76 5.88 -1.78
C SER A 175 4.41 5.39 -1.26
N TRP A 176 4.20 4.07 -1.18
CA TRP A 176 2.92 3.51 -0.75
C TRP A 176 2.44 4.05 0.58
N ILE A 177 3.32 4.16 1.58
CA ILE A 177 2.92 4.57 2.93
C ILE A 177 2.33 5.99 2.90
N ALA A 178 2.98 6.91 2.19
CA ALA A 178 2.48 8.28 2.03
C ALA A 178 1.18 8.31 1.21
N MET A 179 1.10 7.51 0.14
CA MET A 179 -0.12 7.40 -0.67
C MET A 179 -1.30 6.84 0.13
N ARG A 180 -1.05 5.83 0.97
CA ARG A 180 -2.05 5.20 1.82
C ARG A 180 -2.53 6.15 2.90
N ARG A 181 -1.63 6.87 3.56
CA ARG A 181 -1.97 7.91 4.53
C ARG A 181 -2.91 8.96 3.92
N LYS A 182 -2.55 9.51 2.76
CA LYS A 182 -3.41 10.45 2.02
C LYS A 182 -4.76 9.84 1.65
N GLY A 183 -4.79 8.54 1.32
CA GLY A 183 -6.02 7.80 1.05
C GLY A 183 -6.93 7.70 2.28
N LEU A 184 -6.36 7.43 3.45
CA LEU A 184 -7.08 7.39 4.73
C LEU A 184 -7.61 8.79 5.11
N GLU A 185 -6.79 9.83 4.96
CA GLU A 185 -7.19 11.24 5.21
C GLU A 185 -8.34 11.69 4.29
N ALA A 186 -8.37 11.20 3.06
CA ALA A 186 -9.41 11.53 2.08
C ALA A 186 -10.63 10.60 2.14
N SER A 187 -10.67 9.66 3.08
CA SER A 187 -11.75 8.68 3.19
C SER A 187 -13.04 9.29 3.76
N PRO A 188 -14.22 8.74 3.44
CA PRO A 188 -15.47 9.22 4.03
C PRO A 188 -15.48 9.13 5.56
N ILE A 189 -14.81 8.13 6.15
CA ILE A 189 -14.76 7.98 7.62
C ILE A 189 -13.99 9.12 8.29
N ALA A 190 -12.97 9.66 7.64
CA ALA A 190 -12.22 10.82 8.13
C ALA A 190 -13.11 12.08 8.23
N THR A 191 -14.18 12.18 7.44
CA THR A 191 -15.15 13.29 7.57
C THR A 191 -16.07 13.15 8.79
N LEU A 192 -16.26 11.92 9.28
CA LEU A 192 -17.08 11.64 10.47
C LEU A 192 -16.26 11.78 11.76
N PHE A 193 -14.96 11.48 11.70
CA PHE A 193 -14.04 11.52 12.83
C PHE A 193 -12.80 12.37 12.49
N PRO A 194 -12.95 13.71 12.37
CA PRO A 194 -11.87 14.58 11.93
C PRO A 194 -10.68 14.65 12.92
N ASP A 195 -10.93 14.33 14.19
CA ASP A 195 -9.91 14.29 15.25
C ASP A 195 -9.20 12.93 15.35
N SER A 196 -9.75 11.88 14.71
CA SER A 196 -9.14 10.56 14.63
C SER A 196 -8.16 10.55 13.45
N GLY A 197 -6.89 10.84 13.75
CA GLY A 197 -5.83 10.83 12.74
C GLY A 197 -5.71 9.49 12.01
N PRO A 198 -5.15 9.46 10.79
CA PRO A 198 -5.00 8.22 10.00
C PRO A 198 -3.89 7.31 10.54
N LEU A 199 -3.06 7.80 11.47
CA LEU A 199 -1.82 7.13 11.88
C LEU A 199 -2.03 5.83 12.66
N PRO A 200 -2.96 5.73 13.63
CA PRO A 200 -3.21 4.46 14.32
C PRO A 200 -3.63 3.36 13.36
N THR A 201 -4.57 3.65 12.45
CA THR A 201 -5.01 2.72 11.39
C THR A 201 -3.84 2.30 10.51
N LEU A 202 -3.08 3.25 9.97
CA LEU A 202 -1.92 2.95 9.12
C LEU A 202 -0.86 2.13 9.87
N ASN A 203 -0.63 2.41 11.15
CA ASN A 203 0.29 1.63 11.97
C ASN A 203 -0.19 0.19 12.11
N GLN A 204 -1.46 -0.04 12.45
CA GLN A 204 -2.05 -1.39 12.52
C GLN A 204 -1.95 -2.14 11.19
N GLU A 205 -2.26 -1.47 10.06
CA GLU A 205 -2.08 -2.04 8.72
C GLU A 205 -0.64 -2.52 8.50
N LEU A 206 0.33 -1.70 8.88
CA LEU A 206 1.75 -2.04 8.73
C LEU A 206 2.19 -3.16 9.68
N ARG A 207 1.53 -3.36 10.83
CA ARG A 207 1.77 -4.51 11.71
C ARG A 207 1.41 -5.82 11.01
N HIS A 208 0.27 -5.87 10.34
CA HIS A 208 -0.09 -7.04 9.53
C HIS A 208 0.90 -7.29 8.40
N VAL A 209 1.33 -6.23 7.71
CA VAL A 209 2.33 -6.33 6.64
C VAL A 209 3.66 -6.92 7.15
N VAL A 210 4.07 -6.60 8.37
CA VAL A 210 5.26 -7.22 9.02
C VAL A 210 5.09 -8.74 9.19
N GLY A 211 3.86 -9.18 9.51
CA GLY A 211 3.49 -10.60 9.58
C GLY A 211 3.55 -11.29 8.23
N TRP A 212 2.92 -10.69 7.21
CA TRP A 212 2.76 -11.30 5.88
C TRP A 212 4.03 -11.35 5.03
N LEU A 213 4.95 -10.41 5.22
CA LEU A 213 6.13 -10.25 4.35
C LEU A 213 7.42 -10.82 4.95
N GLY A 214 8.30 -11.27 4.05
CA GLY A 214 9.65 -11.68 4.38
C GLY A 214 10.59 -10.51 4.64
N ALA A 215 11.73 -10.77 5.29
CA ALA A 215 12.67 -9.72 5.69
C ALA A 215 13.22 -8.89 4.52
N LYS A 216 13.42 -9.48 3.34
CA LYS A 216 13.90 -8.76 2.14
C LYS A 216 12.86 -7.77 1.63
N GLU A 217 11.61 -8.20 1.56
CA GLU A 217 10.48 -7.41 1.04
C GLU A 217 10.19 -6.23 1.99
N LEU A 218 10.13 -6.47 3.31
CA LEU A 218 9.95 -5.42 4.31
C LEU A 218 11.05 -4.37 4.27
N LYS A 219 12.31 -4.79 4.20
CA LYS A 219 13.44 -3.86 4.17
C LYS A 219 13.42 -2.99 2.92
N LEU A 220 13.06 -3.56 1.78
CA LEU A 220 13.09 -2.85 0.49
C LEU A 220 11.87 -1.94 0.30
N TYR A 221 10.67 -2.42 0.58
CA TYR A 221 9.43 -1.72 0.21
C TYR A 221 8.79 -0.93 1.36
N VAL A 222 9.08 -1.29 2.61
CA VAL A 222 8.50 -0.66 3.81
C VAL A 222 9.56 0.08 4.65
N GLY A 223 10.83 -0.33 4.55
CA GLY A 223 11.93 0.24 5.35
C GLY A 223 12.09 -0.41 6.72
N ILE A 224 11.50 -1.59 6.94
CA ILE A 224 11.58 -2.32 8.21
C ILE A 224 12.61 -3.45 8.13
N ASP A 225 13.55 -3.48 9.08
CA ASP A 225 14.43 -4.63 9.27
C ASP A 225 13.80 -5.65 10.24
N LYS A 226 13.28 -6.76 9.72
CA LYS A 226 12.58 -7.80 10.50
C LYS A 226 13.42 -8.40 11.63
N LYS A 227 14.76 -8.28 11.59
CA LYS A 227 15.65 -8.79 12.65
C LYS A 227 15.79 -7.84 13.84
N ARG A 228 15.30 -6.60 13.70
CA ARG A 228 15.43 -5.55 14.69
C ARG A 228 14.10 -5.36 15.41
N ARG A 229 14.16 -5.07 16.71
CA ARG A 229 12.98 -4.84 17.53
C ARG A 229 12.17 -3.64 17.00
N LEU A 230 10.86 -3.80 17.02
CA LEU A 230 9.89 -2.75 16.73
C LEU A 230 9.45 -2.09 18.04
N TYR A 231 9.19 -0.79 17.97
CA TYR A 231 8.79 0.06 19.09
C TYR A 231 7.59 0.90 18.70
N SER A 232 6.81 1.31 19.69
CA SER A 232 5.74 2.30 19.55
C SER A 232 6.34 3.67 19.20
N CYS A 233 5.78 4.32 18.19
CA CYS A 233 6.15 5.70 17.88
C CYS A 233 5.39 6.63 18.84
N PRO A 234 6.06 7.56 19.56
CA PRO A 234 5.39 8.49 20.47
C PRO A 234 4.25 9.25 19.79
N ARG A 235 4.49 9.80 18.59
CA ARG A 235 3.47 10.53 17.83
C ARG A 235 2.27 9.67 17.44
N CYS A 236 2.50 8.46 16.92
CA CYS A 236 1.39 7.58 16.55
C CYS A 236 0.62 7.06 17.78
N LEU A 237 1.30 6.93 18.92
CA LEU A 237 0.70 6.54 20.19
C LEU A 237 -0.15 7.68 20.77
N GLU A 238 0.30 8.93 20.68
CA GLU A 238 -0.47 10.12 21.10
C GLU A 238 -1.77 10.28 20.30
N GLU A 239 -1.76 9.96 19.01
CA GLU A 239 -2.95 9.96 18.15
C GLU A 239 -3.85 8.73 18.34
N CYS A 240 -3.39 7.73 19.10
CA CYS A 240 -4.18 6.53 19.41
C CYS A 240 -5.13 6.81 20.60
N GLU A 241 -6.35 6.29 20.51
CA GLU A 241 -7.34 6.38 21.59
C GLU A 241 -6.78 5.79 22.87
N ARG A 242 -7.01 6.46 24.01
CA ARG A 242 -6.32 6.16 25.28
C ARG A 242 -6.53 4.73 25.77
N ASP A 243 -7.73 4.20 25.57
CA ASP A 243 -8.11 2.81 25.89
C ASP A 243 -7.45 1.78 24.97
N MET A 244 -7.00 2.20 23.78
CA MET A 244 -6.30 1.34 22.82
C MET A 244 -4.77 1.44 22.92
N GLN A 245 -4.23 2.41 23.66
CA GLN A 245 -2.78 2.64 23.76
C GLN A 245 -2.03 1.46 24.39
N GLU A 246 -2.62 0.74 25.34
CA GLU A 246 -1.98 -0.44 25.96
C GLU A 246 -1.75 -1.57 24.94
N HIS A 247 -2.65 -1.70 23.96
CA HIS A 247 -2.58 -2.70 22.89
C HIS A 247 -1.86 -2.20 21.63
N PHE A 248 -1.36 -0.95 21.65
CA PHE A 248 -0.72 -0.36 20.49
C PHE A 248 0.61 -1.05 20.16
N GLU A 249 0.65 -1.80 19.07
CA GLU A 249 1.89 -2.39 18.58
C GLU A 249 2.57 -1.49 17.56
N GLY A 250 3.78 -1.03 17.84
CA GLY A 250 4.48 -0.12 16.94
C GLY A 250 5.20 -0.77 15.76
N VAL A 251 5.46 0.04 14.72
CA VAL A 251 6.32 -0.30 13.57
C VAL A 251 7.62 0.52 13.51
N ALA A 252 7.96 1.26 14.57
CA ALA A 252 9.13 2.12 14.57
C ALA A 252 10.42 1.36 14.95
N GLN A 253 11.56 1.82 14.43
CA GLN A 253 12.88 1.22 14.69
C GLN A 253 13.92 2.26 15.06
N LEU A 254 14.85 1.90 15.94
CA LEU A 254 15.94 2.79 16.33
C LEU A 254 16.81 3.19 15.12
N THR A 255 17.36 4.40 15.12
CA THR A 255 18.22 4.89 14.03
C THR A 255 19.38 5.72 14.60
N PRO A 256 20.66 5.33 14.39
CA PRO A 256 21.11 4.04 13.87
C PRO A 256 20.69 2.89 14.80
N GLY A 257 20.76 1.64 14.33
CA GLY A 257 20.50 0.51 15.22
C GLY A 257 21.58 0.33 16.27
N GLY A 258 21.19 -0.06 17.49
CA GLY A 258 22.12 -0.47 18.53
C GLY A 258 21.77 0.01 19.94
N PRO A 259 22.57 -0.38 20.95
CA PRO A 259 22.30 -0.09 22.35
C PRO A 259 22.44 1.40 22.73
N GLY A 260 23.21 2.17 21.96
CA GLY A 260 23.42 3.62 22.16
C GLY A 260 22.54 4.51 21.28
N ALA A 261 21.60 3.94 20.52
CA ALA A 261 20.72 4.70 19.65
C ALA A 261 19.82 5.64 20.46
N ARG A 262 19.74 6.90 20.04
CA ARG A 262 18.92 7.94 20.69
C ARG A 262 17.75 8.42 19.86
N PHE A 263 17.62 7.93 18.62
CA PHE A 263 16.51 8.27 17.77
C PHE A 263 15.74 7.01 17.39
N LEU A 264 14.45 7.20 17.18
CA LEU A 264 13.50 6.22 16.72
C LEU A 264 12.85 6.76 15.45
N HIS A 265 12.94 6.03 14.35
CA HIS A 265 12.26 6.36 13.10
C HIS A 265 11.00 5.52 12.95
N CYS A 266 9.86 6.17 12.71
CA CYS A 266 8.59 5.50 12.45
C CYS A 266 8.27 5.50 10.96
N VAL A 267 8.10 4.32 10.37
CA VAL A 267 7.74 4.22 8.95
C VAL A 267 6.32 4.71 8.67
N ALA A 268 5.38 4.58 9.61
CA ALA A 268 3.98 4.97 9.41
C ALA A 268 3.81 6.49 9.22
N CYS A 269 4.33 7.28 10.16
CA CYS A 269 4.22 8.74 10.12
C CYS A 269 5.42 9.42 9.44
N GLY A 270 6.58 8.75 9.38
CA GLY A 270 7.84 9.29 8.86
C GLY A 270 8.65 10.07 9.90
N GLU A 271 8.15 10.21 11.12
CA GLU A 271 8.78 11.00 12.18
C GLU A 271 10.08 10.36 12.69
N GLN A 272 11.01 11.21 13.12
CA GLN A 272 12.18 10.80 13.89
C GLN A 272 12.09 11.40 15.30
N SER A 273 11.83 10.54 16.29
CA SER A 273 11.67 10.96 17.69
C SER A 273 12.93 10.67 18.49
N GLU A 274 13.33 11.60 19.36
CA GLU A 274 14.34 11.30 20.39
C GLU A 274 13.76 10.30 21.40
N VAL A 275 14.61 9.46 21.99
CA VAL A 275 14.18 8.47 22.99
C VAL A 275 15.11 8.47 24.20
N ALA A 276 14.52 8.31 25.38
CA ALA A 276 15.27 8.07 26.60
C ALA A 276 15.67 6.59 26.73
N ARG A 277 16.92 6.35 27.14
CA ARG A 277 17.47 5.00 27.33
C ARG A 277 17.42 4.59 28.80
N GLN A 278 16.20 4.31 29.27
CA GLN A 278 15.92 3.94 30.65
C GLN A 278 15.16 2.61 30.68
N ARG A 279 15.50 1.73 31.61
CA ARG A 279 14.83 0.43 31.77
C ARG A 279 13.37 0.65 32.19
N CYS A 280 12.47 -0.11 31.59
CA CYS A 280 11.09 -0.19 32.03
C CYS A 280 11.02 -0.76 33.44
N SER A 281 10.15 -0.21 34.29
CA SER A 281 9.88 -0.70 35.64
C SER A 281 8.75 -1.74 35.69
N SER A 282 7.99 -1.91 34.60
CA SER A 282 6.89 -2.87 34.54
C SER A 282 7.39 -4.31 34.57
N GLU A 283 6.68 -5.15 35.32
CA GLU A 283 7.01 -6.55 35.50
C GLU A 283 6.98 -7.29 34.14
N GLY A 284 8.01 -8.08 33.86
CA GLY A 284 8.13 -8.82 32.59
C GLY A 284 8.60 -7.99 31.38
N CYS A 285 8.56 -6.66 31.43
CA CYS A 285 9.04 -5.82 30.32
C CYS A 285 10.57 -5.68 30.32
N LYS A 286 11.23 -6.24 29.29
CA LYS A 286 12.69 -6.08 29.06
C LYS A 286 13.04 -4.81 28.27
N GLY A 287 12.08 -3.90 28.12
CA GLY A 287 12.22 -2.66 27.34
C GLY A 287 13.19 -1.68 28.00
N ASN A 288 13.92 -0.94 27.17
CA ASN A 288 14.81 0.14 27.64
C ASN A 288 14.74 1.40 26.78
N VAL A 289 13.63 1.53 26.03
CA VAL A 289 13.34 2.66 25.17
C VAL A 289 12.09 3.31 25.71
N ARG A 290 12.22 4.58 26.11
CA ARG A 290 11.12 5.41 26.57
C ARG A 290 10.97 6.61 25.65
N ASP A 291 9.81 7.24 25.70
CA ASP A 291 9.53 8.50 25.01
C ASP A 291 10.49 9.62 25.49
N PRO A 292 10.48 10.81 24.86
CA PRO A 292 11.36 11.92 25.25
C PRO A 292 11.22 12.35 26.72
N SER A 293 10.01 12.31 27.29
CA SER A 293 9.79 12.65 28.70
C SER A 293 10.36 11.58 29.65
N GLY A 294 10.52 10.36 29.15
CA GLY A 294 10.91 9.21 29.95
C GLY A 294 9.76 8.65 30.78
N GLU A 295 8.52 9.03 30.51
CA GLU A 295 7.33 8.57 31.23
C GLU A 295 6.79 7.27 30.64
N VAL A 296 6.74 7.15 29.32
CA VAL A 296 6.11 6.03 28.60
C VAL A 296 7.16 5.08 28.03
N CYS A 297 7.04 3.78 28.33
CA CYS A 297 7.87 2.76 27.71
C CYS A 297 7.37 2.42 26.31
N LEU A 298 8.15 2.73 25.27
CA LEU A 298 7.81 2.47 23.86
C LEU A 298 7.87 0.98 23.46
N THR A 299 7.92 0.09 24.44
CA THR A 299 7.93 -1.37 24.26
C THR A 299 6.63 -2.02 24.72
N CYS A 300 6.04 -1.53 25.81
CA CYS A 300 4.81 -2.07 26.41
C CYS A 300 3.79 -0.98 26.78
N ASN A 301 4.06 0.26 26.36
CA ASN A 301 3.20 1.44 26.50
C ASN A 301 2.76 1.78 27.94
N CYS A 302 3.56 1.38 28.95
CA CYS A 302 3.35 1.70 30.36
C CYS A 302 4.17 2.90 30.87
#